data_AF-A0A2H9QJT1-F1
#
_entry.id   AF-A0A2H9QJT1-F1
#
_cell.length_a   1.000
_cell.length_b   1.000
_cell.length_c   1.000
_cell.angle_alpha   90.00
_cell.angle_beta   90.00
_cell.angle_gamma   90.00
#
_symmetry.space_group_name_H-M   'P 1'
#
loop_
_entity.id
_entity.type
_entity.pdbx_description
1 polymer ?
#
loop_
_entity_poly.entity_id
_entity_poly.type
_entity_poly.pdbx_seq_one_letter_code
_entity_poly.pdbx_strand_id
1 'polypeptide(L)'
;MVKLHPAELDAELYKKLAEQENISTTILDGKQDTFEAIASSDFFSTMTSTVALEAMMFNKPVFIFNFANYGGANDWVKEKAVTYITNRESGKKEIKRVLSDKRYLDDLLKREKNFLKKHYYKIDGKATERLYELIKNNINQPK
;
A
#
# COMPACT_ATOMS: atom_id res chain seq x y z
N MET A 1 -7.21 -6.66 9.66
CA MET A 1 -6.02 -6.29 10.45
C MET A 1 -5.79 -4.79 10.31
N VAL A 2 -5.44 -4.12 11.40
CA VAL A 2 -5.06 -2.70 11.41
C VAL A 2 -3.64 -2.61 11.96
N LYS A 3 -2.71 -2.04 11.19
CA LYS A 3 -1.33 -1.81 11.64
C LYS A 3 -1.14 -0.33 11.92
N LEU A 4 -0.73 -0.02 13.14
CA LEU A 4 -0.59 1.37 13.59
C LEU A 4 0.60 2.07 12.93
N HIS A 5 0.50 3.39 12.80
CA HIS A 5 1.66 4.21 12.45
C HIS A 5 2.69 4.14 13.59
N PRO A 6 4.01 4.16 13.33
CA PRO A 6 5.02 4.11 14.40
C PRO A 6 4.91 5.24 15.45
N ALA A 7 4.29 6.36 15.08
CA ALA A 7 4.04 7.50 15.97
C ALA A 7 2.75 7.37 16.79
N GLU A 8 1.89 6.39 16.48
CA GLU A 8 0.71 6.08 17.30
C GLU A 8 1.15 5.19 18.45
N LEU A 9 1.07 5.73 19.67
CA LEU A 9 1.65 5.11 20.86
C LEU A 9 0.73 4.08 21.53
N ASP A 10 -0.58 4.12 21.24
CA ASP A 10 -1.55 3.19 21.78
C ASP A 10 -2.61 2.78 20.75
N ALA A 11 -3.24 1.64 21.02
CA ALA A 11 -4.27 1.03 20.18
C ALA A 11 -5.70 1.26 20.70
N GLU A 12 -5.89 2.04 21.77
CA GLU A 12 -7.14 2.05 22.54
C GLU A 12 -8.31 2.59 21.72
N LEU A 13 -8.08 3.64 20.92
CA LEU A 13 -9.08 4.15 20.00
C LEU A 13 -9.57 3.06 19.04
N TYR A 14 -8.64 2.31 18.44
CA TYR A 14 -8.95 1.28 17.46
C TYR A 14 -9.67 0.09 18.08
N LYS A 15 -9.25 -0.35 19.28
CA LYS A 15 -9.93 -1.41 20.04
C LYS A 15 -11.37 -1.01 20.38
N LYS A 16 -11.55 0.20 20.91
CA LYS A 16 -12.87 0.72 21.26
C LYS A 16 -13.80 0.79 20.05
N LEU A 17 -13.30 1.29 18.91
CA LEU A 17 -14.08 1.33 17.68
C LEU A 17 -14.43 -0.08 17.18
N ALA A 18 -13.50 -1.03 17.26
CA ALA A 18 -13.76 -2.42 16.90
C ALA A 18 -14.84 -3.07 17.78
N GLU A 19 -14.81 -2.82 19.10
CA GLU A 19 -15.84 -3.28 20.03
C GLU A 19 -17.20 -2.63 19.75
N GLN A 20 -17.24 -1.31 19.57
CA GLN A 20 -18.46 -0.56 19.30
C GLN A 20 -19.17 -1.02 18.03
N GLU A 21 -18.40 -1.33 16.98
CA GLU A 21 -18.91 -1.77 15.68
C GLU A 21 -19.04 -3.29 15.59
N ASN A 22 -18.75 -4.04 16.67
CA ASN A 22 -18.74 -5.50 16.72
C ASN A 22 -17.89 -6.13 15.59
N ILE A 23 -16.70 -5.58 15.37
CA ILE A 23 -15.73 -6.01 14.35
C ILE A 23 -14.63 -6.85 15.00
N SER A 24 -14.47 -8.08 14.55
CA SER A 24 -13.27 -8.87 14.86
C SER A 24 -12.10 -8.40 14.01
N THR A 25 -11.05 -7.86 14.65
CA THR A 25 -9.82 -7.44 13.96
C THR A 25 -8.60 -7.61 14.85
N THR A 26 -7.47 -7.97 14.24
CA THR A 26 -6.15 -7.91 14.86
C THR A 26 -5.58 -6.51 14.70
N ILE A 27 -5.13 -5.89 15.80
CA ILE A 27 -4.42 -4.62 15.79
C ILE A 27 -2.93 -4.90 16.04
N LEU A 28 -2.10 -4.54 15.07
CA LEU A 28 -0.65 -4.66 15.15
C LEU A 28 -0.04 -3.35 15.67
N ASP A 29 0.89 -3.49 16.60
CA ASP A 29 1.76 -2.40 17.06
C ASP A 29 2.50 -1.72 15.90
N GLY A 30 2.80 -0.43 16.06
CA GLY A 30 3.47 0.39 15.06
C GLY A 30 4.89 -0.07 14.71
N LYS A 31 5.55 -0.85 15.60
CA LYS A 31 6.90 -1.40 15.37
C LYS A 31 6.89 -2.73 14.61
N GLN A 32 5.73 -3.33 14.38
CA GLN A 32 5.62 -4.54 13.58
C GLN A 32 6.09 -4.28 12.14
N ASP A 33 6.73 -5.28 11.55
CA ASP A 33 7.25 -5.20 10.20
C ASP A 33 6.10 -4.99 9.21
N THR A 34 6.24 -3.94 8.38
CA THR A 34 5.18 -3.55 7.45
C THR A 34 5.12 -4.47 6.24
N PHE A 35 6.25 -5.05 5.82
CA PHE A 35 6.30 -6.01 4.72
C PHE A 35 5.68 -7.35 5.10
N GLU A 36 5.90 -7.83 6.32
CA GLU A 36 5.22 -9.04 6.82
C GLU A 36 3.69 -8.85 6.83
N ALA A 37 3.23 -7.72 7.36
CA ALA A 37 1.81 -7.38 7.40
C ALA A 37 1.18 -7.26 5.99
N ILE A 38 1.90 -6.67 5.03
CA ILE A 38 1.46 -6.59 3.63
C ILE A 38 1.41 -7.98 3.00
N ALA A 39 2.46 -8.79 3.18
CA ALA A 39 2.57 -10.11 2.59
C ALA A 39 1.42 -11.03 3.02
N SER A 40 1.01 -10.94 4.30
CA SER A 40 -0.08 -11.72 4.89
C SER A 40 -1.49 -11.23 4.54
N SER A 41 -1.63 -10.12 3.80
CA SER A 41 -2.93 -9.51 3.50
C SER A 41 -3.44 -9.87 2.10
N ASP A 42 -4.76 -9.92 1.91
CA ASP A 42 -5.38 -10.10 0.58
C ASP A 42 -5.40 -8.81 -0.23
N PHE A 43 -5.53 -7.67 0.45
CA PHE A 43 -5.52 -6.33 -0.12
C PHE A 43 -4.97 -5.33 0.88
N PHE A 44 -4.57 -4.15 0.41
CA PHE A 44 -4.03 -3.09 1.24
C PHE A 44 -4.87 -1.83 1.15
N SER A 45 -5.00 -1.10 2.25
CA SER A 45 -5.70 0.18 2.28
C SER A 45 -4.96 1.24 3.07
N THR A 46 -4.96 2.47 2.57
CA THR A 46 -4.45 3.65 3.28
C THR A 46 -5.19 4.92 2.83
N MET A 47 -4.85 6.08 3.40
CA MET A 47 -5.33 7.37 2.94
C MET A 47 -4.26 8.09 2.10
N THR A 48 -3.05 8.28 2.64
CA THR A 48 -1.98 9.05 1.99
C THR A 48 -0.59 8.44 2.13
N SER A 49 -0.47 7.23 2.69
CA SER A 49 0.83 6.63 2.95
C SER A 49 1.55 6.17 1.68
N THR A 50 2.88 6.36 1.64
CA THR A 50 3.76 5.78 0.61
C THR A 50 3.85 4.27 0.69
N VAL A 51 3.41 3.65 1.80
CA VAL A 51 3.27 2.19 1.96
C VAL A 51 2.35 1.59 0.88
N ALA A 52 1.47 2.41 0.27
CA ALA A 52 0.73 2.01 -0.93
C ALA A 52 1.65 1.49 -2.06
N LEU A 53 2.82 2.10 -2.25
CA LEU A 53 3.78 1.68 -3.27
C LEU A 53 4.35 0.29 -2.97
N GLU A 54 4.69 0.05 -1.70
CA GLU A 54 5.20 -1.23 -1.22
C GLU A 54 4.14 -2.32 -1.41
N ALA A 55 2.88 -2.03 -1.08
CA ALA A 55 1.77 -2.94 -1.34
C ALA A 55 1.61 -3.30 -2.83
N MET A 56 1.75 -2.31 -3.74
CA MET A 56 1.78 -2.58 -5.18
C MET A 56 2.95 -3.49 -5.59
N MET A 57 4.14 -3.31 -4.98
CA MET A 57 5.30 -4.16 -5.24
C MET A 57 5.06 -5.61 -4.79
N PHE A 58 4.29 -5.81 -3.73
CA PHE A 58 3.83 -7.12 -3.25
C PHE A 58 2.64 -7.67 -4.04
N ASN A 59 2.23 -7.02 -5.13
CA ASN A 59 1.05 -7.37 -5.93
C ASN A 59 -0.24 -7.42 -5.10
N LYS A 60 -0.37 -6.54 -4.10
CA LYS A 60 -1.59 -6.41 -3.30
C LYS A 60 -2.44 -5.29 -3.90
N PRO A 61 -3.72 -5.55 -4.26
CA PRO A 61 -4.59 -4.50 -4.76
C PRO A 61 -4.74 -3.41 -3.70
N VAL A 62 -4.54 -2.16 -4.11
CA VAL A 62 -4.50 -0.99 -3.23
C VAL A 62 -5.78 -0.17 -3.32
N PHE A 63 -6.34 0.09 -2.14
CA PHE A 63 -7.48 0.99 -1.94
C PHE A 63 -7.04 2.26 -1.22
N ILE A 64 -7.35 3.41 -1.81
CA ILE A 64 -7.15 4.71 -1.17
C ILE A 64 -8.49 5.20 -0.63
N PHE A 65 -8.67 5.10 0.68
CA PHE A 65 -9.86 5.62 1.37
C PHE A 65 -9.61 7.06 1.80
N ASN A 66 -10.22 8.00 1.09
CA ASN A 66 -10.12 9.43 1.39
C ASN A 66 -11.50 10.04 1.66
N PHE A 67 -12.14 9.58 2.73
CA PHE A 67 -13.44 10.11 3.17
C PHE A 67 -13.38 11.59 3.60
N ALA A 68 -12.22 12.03 4.08
CA ALA A 68 -11.99 13.41 4.52
C ALA A 68 -11.69 14.38 3.35
N ASN A 69 -11.57 13.88 2.12
CA ASN A 69 -11.12 14.65 0.95
C ASN A 69 -9.80 15.43 1.22
N TYR A 70 -8.90 14.80 1.97
CA TYR A 70 -7.65 15.39 2.42
C TYR A 70 -6.53 15.15 1.40
N GLY A 71 -5.64 16.14 1.19
CA GLY A 71 -4.40 15.96 0.42
C GLY A 71 -4.52 15.80 -1.10
N GLY A 72 -5.74 15.81 -1.66
CA GLY A 72 -5.96 15.69 -3.10
C GLY A 72 -5.60 14.32 -3.70
N ALA A 73 -5.65 14.22 -5.03
CA ALA A 73 -5.29 12.99 -5.75
C ALA A 73 -3.78 12.96 -6.03
N ASN A 74 -3.03 12.09 -5.36
CA ASN A 74 -1.63 11.79 -5.71
C ASN A 74 -1.54 11.17 -7.11
N ASP A 75 -0.34 11.08 -7.68
CA ASP A 75 -0.16 10.63 -9.06
C ASP A 75 -0.68 9.21 -9.31
N TRP A 76 -0.57 8.31 -8.33
CA TRP A 76 -1.19 6.98 -8.42
C TRP A 76 -2.72 7.02 -8.50
N VAL A 77 -3.38 8.05 -7.95
CA VAL A 77 -4.83 8.26 -8.11
C VAL A 77 -5.12 8.86 -9.48
N LYS A 78 -4.39 9.93 -9.86
CA LYS A 78 -4.58 10.62 -11.16
C LYS A 78 -4.40 9.70 -12.36
N GLU A 79 -3.41 8.81 -12.28
CA GLU A 79 -3.10 7.83 -13.32
C GLU A 79 -3.93 6.55 -13.20
N LYS A 80 -4.87 6.50 -12.25
CA LYS A 80 -5.73 5.34 -12.02
C LYS A 80 -4.89 4.07 -11.79
N ALA A 81 -3.80 4.17 -11.05
CA ALA A 81 -3.03 3.00 -10.63
C ALA A 81 -3.79 2.23 -9.54
N VAL A 82 -4.46 2.95 -8.66
CA VAL A 82 -5.17 2.42 -7.48
C VAL A 82 -6.66 2.66 -7.55
N THR A 83 -7.42 2.03 -6.64
CA THR A 83 -8.86 2.31 -6.49
C THR A 83 -9.06 3.43 -5.46
N TYR A 84 -9.55 4.58 -5.91
CA TYR A 84 -9.80 5.75 -5.06
C TYR A 84 -11.25 5.79 -4.57
N ILE A 85 -11.44 5.83 -3.25
CA ILE A 85 -12.73 5.70 -2.58
C ILE A 85 -12.98 6.92 -1.70
N THR A 86 -14.08 7.61 -1.95
CA THR A 86 -14.48 8.82 -1.21
C THR A 86 -15.76 8.64 -0.40
N ASN A 87 -16.42 7.48 -0.49
CA ASN A 87 -17.62 7.19 0.30
C ASN A 87 -17.78 5.68 0.57
N ARG A 88 -18.54 5.35 1.61
CA ARG A 88 -18.74 3.97 2.10
C ARG A 88 -19.31 3.03 1.04
N GLU A 89 -20.33 3.47 0.31
CA GLU A 89 -21.05 2.61 -0.65
C GLU A 89 -20.16 2.22 -1.84
N SER A 90 -19.40 3.17 -2.39
CA SER A 90 -18.42 2.89 -3.43
C SER A 90 -17.31 1.96 -2.92
N GLY A 91 -16.81 2.17 -1.70
CA GLY A 91 -15.81 1.29 -1.09
C GLY A 91 -16.28 -0.16 -0.97
N LYS A 92 -17.51 -0.37 -0.47
CA LYS A 92 -18.10 -1.71 -0.35
C LYS A 92 -18.25 -2.38 -1.73
N LYS A 93 -18.68 -1.64 -2.74
CA LYS A 93 -18.82 -2.14 -4.11
C LYS A 93 -17.46 -2.56 -4.69
N GLU A 94 -16.44 -1.71 -4.54
CA GLU A 94 -15.12 -1.95 -5.10
C GLU A 94 -14.41 -3.13 -4.42
N ILE A 95 -14.47 -3.24 -3.08
CA ILE A 95 -13.93 -4.41 -2.37
C ILE A 95 -14.61 -5.69 -2.85
N LYS A 96 -15.95 -5.72 -2.90
CA LYS A 96 -16.67 -6.90 -3.40
C LYS A 96 -16.25 -7.27 -4.83
N ARG A 97 -16.05 -6.27 -5.68
CA ARG A 97 -15.64 -6.48 -7.06
C ARG A 97 -14.23 -7.10 -7.14
N VAL A 98 -13.27 -6.59 -6.38
CA VAL A 98 -11.92 -7.17 -6.29
C VAL A 98 -11.96 -8.62 -5.81
N LEU A 99 -12.83 -8.94 -4.85
CA LEU A 99 -12.95 -10.29 -4.31
C LEU A 99 -13.69 -11.29 -5.22
N SER A 100 -14.50 -10.84 -6.18
CA SER A 100 -15.37 -11.72 -6.97
C SER A 100 -15.14 -11.69 -8.49
N ASP A 101 -14.52 -10.64 -9.02
CA ASP A 101 -14.22 -10.50 -10.44
C ASP A 101 -12.71 -10.56 -10.69
N LYS A 102 -12.23 -11.75 -11.03
CA LYS A 102 -10.81 -12.00 -11.33
C LYS A 102 -10.27 -11.09 -12.44
N ARG A 103 -11.07 -10.81 -13.48
CA ARG A 103 -10.62 -9.95 -14.59
C ARG A 103 -10.41 -8.51 -14.11
N TYR A 104 -11.26 -8.04 -13.21
CA TYR A 104 -11.10 -6.72 -12.60
C TYR A 104 -9.85 -6.65 -11.72
N LEU A 105 -9.62 -7.67 -10.89
CA LEU A 105 -8.41 -7.76 -10.08
C LEU A 105 -7.15 -7.77 -10.96
N ASP A 106 -7.11 -8.61 -12.00
CA ASP A 106 -5.97 -8.70 -12.91
C ASP A 106 -5.67 -7.37 -13.62
N ASP A 107 -6.71 -6.63 -14.03
CA ASP A 107 -6.57 -5.28 -14.59
C ASP A 107 -6.01 -4.28 -13.57
N LEU A 108 -6.53 -4.29 -12.33
CA LEU A 108 -6.03 -3.42 -11.26
C LEU A 108 -4.55 -3.67 -10.98
N LEU A 109 -4.14 -4.92 -10.78
CA LEU A 109 -2.74 -5.28 -10.55
C LEU A 109 -1.84 -4.89 -11.74
N LYS A 110 -2.36 -4.98 -12.97
CA LYS A 110 -1.64 -4.53 -14.16
C LYS A 110 -1.44 -3.01 -14.18
N ARG A 111 -2.46 -2.23 -13.79
CA ARG A 111 -2.35 -0.76 -13.67
C ARG A 111 -1.34 -0.35 -12.61
N GLU A 112 -1.35 -1.00 -11.45
CA GLU A 112 -0.35 -0.81 -10.38
C GLU A 112 1.07 -1.08 -10.87
N LYS A 113 1.29 -2.22 -11.55
CA LYS A 113 2.59 -2.57 -12.15
C LYS A 113 3.05 -1.55 -13.20
N ASN A 114 2.14 -1.08 -14.04
CA ASN A 114 2.46 -0.08 -15.06
C ASN A 114 2.86 1.26 -14.43
N PHE A 115 2.14 1.69 -13.39
CA PHE A 115 2.48 2.88 -12.63
C PHE A 115 3.87 2.75 -12.00
N LEU A 116 4.12 1.63 -11.32
CA LEU A 116 5.42 1.32 -10.73
C LEU A 116 6.54 1.35 -11.77
N LYS A 117 6.36 0.69 -12.92
CA LYS A 117 7.34 0.68 -14.02
C LYS A 117 7.59 2.06 -14.62
N LYS A 118 6.58 2.92 -14.65
CA LYS A 118 6.67 4.27 -15.21
C LYS A 118 7.45 5.21 -14.29
N HIS A 119 7.19 5.14 -12.98
CA HIS A 119 7.69 6.11 -12.01
C HIS A 119 8.91 5.64 -11.22
N TYR A 120 9.14 4.34 -11.15
CA TYR A 120 10.22 3.75 -10.38
C TYR A 120 11.12 2.91 -11.29
N TYR A 121 12.39 2.84 -10.91
CA TYR A 121 13.34 1.96 -11.57
C TYR A 121 13.01 0.48 -11.27
N LYS A 122 13.84 -0.44 -11.78
CA LYS A 122 13.67 -1.90 -11.66
C LYS A 122 13.29 -2.34 -10.24
N ILE A 123 12.17 -3.05 -10.14
CA ILE A 123 11.67 -3.71 -8.92
C ILE A 123 12.05 -5.19 -9.02
N ASP A 124 13.35 -5.46 -8.92
CA ASP A 124 13.96 -6.77 -9.11
C ASP A 124 14.61 -7.32 -7.84
N GLY A 125 14.42 -6.63 -6.72
CA GLY A 125 15.08 -6.93 -5.44
C GLY A 125 16.57 -6.62 -5.41
N LYS A 126 17.14 -6.04 -6.49
CA LYS A 126 18.59 -5.82 -6.64
C LYS A 126 19.05 -4.39 -6.40
N ALA A 127 18.26 -3.61 -5.65
CA ALA A 127 18.54 -2.20 -5.44
C ALA A 127 19.85 -1.98 -4.67
N THR A 128 20.07 -2.77 -3.62
CA THR A 128 21.28 -2.72 -2.79
C THR A 128 22.53 -3.11 -3.56
N GLU A 129 22.47 -4.16 -4.39
CA GLU A 129 23.57 -4.62 -5.23
C GLU A 129 23.93 -3.56 -6.28
N ARG A 130 22.92 -2.98 -6.94
CA ARG A 130 23.14 -1.88 -7.89
C ARG A 130 23.82 -0.69 -7.22
N LEU A 131 23.40 -0.35 -6.00
CA LEU A 131 24.02 0.73 -5.24
C LEU A 131 25.46 0.39 -4.82
N TYR A 132 25.69 -0.82 -4.33
CA TYR A 132 27.01 -1.30 -3.94
C TYR A 132 28.02 -1.23 -5.10
N GLU A 133 27.63 -1.74 -6.27
CA GLU A 133 28.50 -1.69 -7.46
C GLU A 133 28.79 -0.25 -7.90
N LEU A 134 27.80 0.66 -7.82
CA LEU A 134 28.03 2.08 -8.07
C LEU A 134 29.07 2.66 -7.09
N ILE A 135 28.92 2.42 -5.78
CA ILE A 135 29.85 2.94 -4.77
C ILE A 135 31.26 2.37 -5.00
N LYS A 136 31.38 1.04 -5.16
CA LYS A 136 32.65 0.36 -5.40
C LYS A 136 33.37 0.87 -6.64
N ASN A 137 32.65 1.09 -7.74
CA ASN A 137 33.22 1.58 -8.99
C ASN A 137 33.63 3.06 -8.92
N ASN A 138 33.04 3.87 -8.03
CA ASN A 138 33.45 5.26 -7.83
C ASN A 138 34.64 5.39 -6.86
N ILE A 139 34.75 4.53 -5.85
CA ILE A 139 35.88 4.54 -4.91
C ILE A 139 37.17 4.04 -5.58
N ASN A 140 37.08 3.07 -6.49
CA ASN A 140 38.24 2.47 -7.15
C ASN A 140 38.67 3.20 -8.44
N GLN A 141 38.10 4.36 -8.75
CA GLN A 141 38.57 5.15 -9.89
C GLN A 141 39.90 5.84 -9.54
N PRO A 142 40.99 5.61 -10.30
CA PRO A 142 42.18 6.43 -10.18
C PRO A 142 41.81 7.88 -10.52
N LYS A 143 42.34 8.83 -9.73
CA LYS A 143 42.16 10.26 -9.93
C LYS A 143 42.60 10.72 -11.32
#